data_AF-J7FZ61-F1
#
_entry.id   AF-J7FZ61-F1
#
_cell.length_a   1.000
_cell.length_b   1.000
_cell.length_c   1.000
_cell.angle_alpha   90.00
_cell.angle_beta   90.00
_cell.angle_gamma   90.00
#
_symmetry.space_group_name_H-M   'P 1'
#
loop_
_entity.id
_entity.type
_entity.pdbx_description
1 polymer ?
#
loop_
_entity_poly.entity_id
_entity_poly.type
_entity_poly.pdbx_seq_one_letter_code
_entity_poly.pdbx_strand_id
1 'polypeptide(L)'
;ALKLEEFGVGSQDAENVCYLRDLADANRLVNVMQSCTGENAVVIGGGYIGMECAASLVINKINVTMVFPEAHCMARLFTPKIASYYEEYYKSKGVKFIKGT
;
A
#
# COMPACT_ATOMS: atom_id res chain seq x y z
N ALA A 1 1.96 8.92 10.15
CA ALA A 1 0.80 8.08 9.79
C ALA A 1 0.36 7.31 11.03
N LEU A 2 -0.81 6.66 11.03
CA LEU A 2 -1.15 5.71 12.11
C LEU A 2 -0.13 4.57 12.08
N LYS A 3 0.41 4.20 13.24
CA LYS A 3 1.41 3.15 13.37
C LYS A 3 0.77 1.80 13.72
N LEU A 4 1.43 0.71 13.35
CA LEU A 4 0.96 -0.66 13.65
C LEU A 4 0.77 -0.90 15.16
N GLU A 5 1.58 -0.26 16.00
CA GLU A 5 1.47 -0.36 17.47
C GLU A 5 0.13 0.19 17.97
N GLU A 6 -0.45 1.18 17.29
CA GLU A 6 -1.76 1.74 17.63
C GLU A 6 -2.90 0.73 17.39
N PHE A 7 -2.63 -0.33 16.61
CA PHE A 7 -3.52 -1.46 16.37
C PHE A 7 -3.14 -2.71 17.18
N GLY A 8 -2.21 -2.59 18.15
CA GLY A 8 -1.73 -3.72 18.95
C GLY A 8 -0.81 -4.68 18.20
N VAL A 9 -0.29 -4.29 17.04
CA VAL A 9 0.65 -5.09 16.24
C VAL A 9 2.07 -4.60 16.53
N GLY A 10 2.92 -5.47 17.07
CA GLY A 10 4.31 -5.14 17.34
C GLY A 10 5.12 -5.01 16.05
N SER A 11 5.77 -3.85 15.83
CA SER A 11 6.67 -3.63 14.68
C SER A 11 8.07 -3.14 15.07
N GLN A 12 8.41 -3.19 16.37
CA GLN A 12 9.62 -2.58 16.94
C GLN A 12 10.93 -3.10 16.34
N ASP A 13 10.95 -4.34 15.83
CA ASP A 13 12.13 -4.96 15.23
C ASP A 13 12.05 -5.10 13.70
N ALA A 14 10.98 -4.60 13.07
CA ALA A 14 10.75 -4.78 11.64
C ALA A 14 11.36 -3.62 10.83
N GLU A 15 12.62 -3.78 10.41
CA GLU A 15 13.39 -2.72 9.72
C GLU A 15 12.72 -2.15 8.47
N ASN A 16 11.94 -2.97 7.75
CA ASN A 16 11.32 -2.59 6.47
C ASN A 16 9.87 -2.11 6.59
N VAL A 17 9.34 -1.92 7.81
CA VAL A 17 8.04 -1.28 8.01
C VAL A 17 8.18 0.22 7.78
N CYS A 18 7.52 0.72 6.74
CA CYS A 18 7.57 2.12 6.34
C CYS A 18 6.20 2.77 6.50
N TYR A 19 6.22 4.05 6.89
CA TYR A 19 5.05 4.92 6.93
C TYR A 19 5.26 6.07 5.95
N LEU A 20 4.18 6.77 5.57
CA LEU A 20 4.25 7.94 4.69
C LEU A 20 3.36 9.06 5.21
N ARG A 21 3.96 10.11 5.80
CA ARG A 21 3.27 11.32 6.24
C ARG A 21 4.00 12.60 5.87
N ASP A 22 5.32 12.59 5.93
CA ASP A 22 6.15 13.76 5.65
C ASP A 22 7.33 13.42 4.73
N LEU A 23 8.22 14.39 4.53
CA LEU A 23 9.37 14.24 3.65
C LEU A 23 10.41 13.24 4.17
N ALA A 24 10.58 13.12 5.49
CA ALA A 24 11.54 12.19 6.07
C ALA A 24 11.08 10.75 5.85
N ASP A 25 9.79 10.50 6.05
CA ASP A 25 9.13 9.24 5.70
C ASP A 25 9.31 8.89 4.21
N ALA A 26 9.07 9.86 3.31
CA ALA A 26 9.21 9.67 1.87
C ALA A 26 10.64 9.29 1.47
N ASN A 27 11.64 10.00 2.00
CA ASN A 27 13.05 9.70 1.75
C ASN A 27 13.42 8.29 2.22
N ARG A 28 12.95 7.89 3.41
CA ARG A 28 13.16 6.52 3.91
C ARG A 28 12.55 5.48 2.97
N LEU A 29 11.30 5.68 2.55
CA LEU A 29 10.61 4.75 1.65
C LEU A 29 11.36 4.61 0.31
N VAL A 30 11.83 5.72 -0.27
CA VAL A 30 12.61 5.69 -1.51
C VAL A 30 13.92 4.91 -1.34
N ASN A 31 14.64 5.10 -0.24
CA ASN A 31 15.88 4.38 0.03
C ASN A 31 15.66 2.87 0.15
N VAL A 32 14.62 2.44 0.89
CA VAL A 32 14.26 1.02 1.01
C VAL A 32 13.83 0.45 -0.34
N MET A 33 13.01 1.19 -1.09
CA MET A 33 12.52 0.76 -2.40
C MET A 33 13.65 0.47 -3.39
N GLN A 34 14.74 1.26 -3.37
CA GLN A 34 15.89 1.08 -4.26
C GLN A 34 16.59 -0.27 -4.07
N SER A 35 16.63 -0.79 -2.85
CA SER A 35 17.23 -2.10 -2.53
C SER A 35 16.30 -3.30 -2.76
N CYS A 36 15.02 -3.07 -3.10
CA CYS A 36 13.99 -4.10 -3.16
C CYS A 36 13.41 -4.31 -4.57
N THR A 37 14.12 -3.90 -5.63
CA THR A 37 13.67 -4.10 -7.01
C THR A 37 13.47 -5.59 -7.30
N GLY A 38 12.30 -5.97 -7.83
CA GLY A 38 11.95 -7.37 -8.10
C GLY A 38 11.46 -8.17 -6.87
N GLU A 39 11.52 -7.59 -5.67
CA GLU A 39 11.03 -8.22 -4.43
C GLU A 39 9.53 -8.00 -4.23
N ASN A 40 9.01 -8.40 -3.08
CA ASN A 40 7.60 -8.27 -2.71
C ASN A 40 7.40 -7.12 -1.71
N ALA A 41 6.34 -6.34 -1.90
CA ALA A 41 5.88 -5.34 -0.94
C ALA A 41 4.40 -5.52 -0.62
N VAL A 42 4.06 -5.30 0.66
CA VAL A 42 2.69 -5.26 1.13
C VAL A 42 2.34 -3.83 1.49
N VAL A 43 1.26 -3.31 0.91
CA VAL A 43 0.69 -2.01 1.25
C VAL A 43 -0.55 -2.22 2.09
N ILE A 44 -0.52 -1.75 3.33
CA ILE A 44 -1.63 -1.86 4.28
C ILE A 44 -2.48 -0.59 4.20
N GLY A 45 -3.72 -0.73 3.75
CA GLY A 45 -4.69 0.35 3.62
C GLY A 45 -5.19 0.56 2.19
N GLY A 46 -6.51 0.66 2.02
CA GLY A 46 -7.20 0.81 0.73
C GLY A 46 -7.58 2.25 0.38
N GLY A 47 -7.11 3.24 1.14
CA GLY A 47 -7.36 4.66 0.88
C GLY A 47 -6.43 5.25 -0.20
N TYR A 48 -6.53 6.57 -0.42
CA TYR A 48 -5.79 7.25 -1.49
C TYR A 48 -4.27 7.12 -1.33
N ILE A 49 -3.75 7.25 -0.10
CA ILE A 49 -2.31 7.06 0.20
C ILE A 49 -1.87 5.64 -0.18
N GLY A 50 -2.62 4.62 0.24
CA GLY A 50 -2.30 3.22 -0.08
C GLY A 50 -2.29 2.98 -1.58
N MET A 51 -3.27 3.53 -2.30
CA MET A 51 -3.32 3.43 -3.77
C MET A 51 -2.15 4.13 -4.46
N GLU A 52 -1.76 5.34 -4.06
CA GLU A 52 -0.64 6.07 -4.66
C GLU A 52 0.71 5.40 -4.35
N CYS A 53 0.90 4.90 -3.12
CA CYS A 53 2.07 4.12 -2.73
C CYS A 53 2.16 2.82 -3.54
N ALA A 54 1.07 2.08 -3.69
CA ALA A 54 1.04 0.83 -4.46
C ALA A 54 1.41 1.06 -5.93
N ALA A 55 0.86 2.12 -6.56
CA ALA A 55 1.21 2.47 -7.92
C ALA A 55 2.71 2.84 -8.05
N SER A 56 3.23 3.62 -7.10
CA SER A 56 4.65 4.02 -7.08
C SER A 56 5.58 2.82 -6.95
N LEU A 57 5.27 1.87 -6.07
CA LEU A 57 6.05 0.63 -5.89
C LEU A 57 6.02 -0.25 -7.15
N VAL A 58 4.85 -0.39 -7.81
CA VAL A 58 4.74 -1.13 -9.08
C VAL A 58 5.56 -0.47 -10.20
N ILE A 59 5.53 0.86 -10.32
CA ILE A 59 6.35 1.61 -11.29
C ILE A 59 7.84 1.33 -11.07
N ASN A 60 8.25 1.13 -9.82
CA ASN A 60 9.62 0.75 -9.44
C ASN A 60 9.87 -0.77 -9.48
N LYS A 61 9.02 -1.54 -10.21
CA LYS A 61 9.19 -2.98 -10.48
C LYS A 61 9.20 -3.84 -9.21
N ILE A 62 8.43 -3.46 -8.20
CA ILE A 62 8.18 -4.27 -7.00
C ILE A 62 6.86 -5.01 -7.14
N ASN A 63 6.80 -6.26 -6.69
CA ASN A 63 5.59 -7.06 -6.69
C ASN A 63 4.68 -6.63 -5.52
N VAL A 64 3.58 -5.94 -5.82
CA VAL A 64 2.75 -5.29 -4.79
C VAL A 64 1.49 -6.09 -4.48
N THR A 65 1.21 -6.28 -3.19
CA THR A 65 -0.11 -6.70 -2.68
C THR A 65 -0.68 -5.63 -1.77
N MET A 66 -1.88 -5.15 -2.06
CA MET A 66 -2.65 -4.26 -1.19
C MET A 66 -3.55 -5.07 -0.27
N VAL A 67 -3.56 -4.75 1.01
CA VAL A 67 -4.38 -5.40 2.05
C VAL A 67 -5.20 -4.35 2.79
N PHE A 68 -6.51 -4.53 2.90
CA PHE A 68 -7.38 -3.62 3.64
C PHE A 68 -8.71 -4.25 4.08
N PRO A 69 -9.31 -3.75 5.18
CA PRO A 69 -10.49 -4.35 5.78
C PRO A 69 -11.78 -4.05 5.01
N GLU A 70 -11.81 -3.01 4.18
CA GLU A 70 -13.01 -2.63 3.45
C GLU A 70 -13.29 -3.53 2.24
N ALA A 71 -14.56 -3.56 1.79
CA ALA A 71 -14.97 -4.37 0.65
C ALA A 71 -14.37 -3.90 -0.69
N HIS A 72 -13.96 -2.63 -0.77
CA HIS A 72 -13.32 -2.04 -1.95
C HIS A 72 -12.42 -0.87 -1.58
N CYS A 73 -11.51 -0.50 -2.49
CA CYS A 73 -10.66 0.67 -2.30
C CYS A 73 -11.48 1.98 -2.18
N MET A 74 -10.93 2.98 -1.49
CA MET A 74 -11.54 4.29 -1.29
C MET A 74 -12.97 4.22 -0.75
N ALA A 75 -13.24 3.30 0.19
CA ALA A 75 -14.57 3.01 0.73
C ALA A 75 -15.35 4.23 1.30
N ARG A 76 -14.64 5.31 1.66
CA ARG A 76 -15.24 6.56 2.16
C ARG A 76 -15.71 7.51 1.06
N LEU A 77 -15.38 7.24 -0.21
CA LEU A 77 -15.64 8.15 -1.32
C LEU A 77 -16.13 7.45 -2.59
N PHE A 78 -15.50 6.34 -2.98
CA PHE A 78 -15.86 5.66 -4.22
C PHE A 78 -17.14 4.84 -4.04
N THR A 79 -17.97 4.84 -5.08
CA THR A 79 -19.01 3.83 -5.22
C THR A 79 -18.38 2.50 -5.67
N PRO A 80 -19.05 1.35 -5.46
CA PRO A 80 -18.52 0.06 -5.89
C PRO A 80 -18.14 0.00 -7.39
N LYS A 81 -18.87 0.71 -8.25
CA LYS A 81 -18.58 0.78 -9.69
C LYS A 81 -17.26 1.50 -9.98
N ILE A 82 -17.02 2.63 -9.31
CA ILE A 82 -15.77 3.40 -9.45
C ILE A 82 -14.61 2.59 -8.87
N ALA A 83 -14.79 2.02 -7.68
CA ALA A 83 -13.77 1.22 -7.04
C ALA A 83 -13.40 -0.01 -7.89
N SER A 84 -14.38 -0.72 -8.47
CA SER A 84 -14.13 -1.84 -9.38
C SER A 84 -13.31 -1.42 -10.60
N TYR A 85 -13.59 -0.27 -11.21
CA TYR A 85 -12.78 0.23 -12.32
C TYR A 85 -11.30 0.42 -11.93
N TYR A 86 -11.03 1.05 -10.79
CA TYR A 86 -9.66 1.27 -10.31
C TYR A 86 -8.99 -0.02 -9.84
N GLU A 87 -9.70 -0.92 -9.18
CA GLU A 87 -9.16 -2.22 -8.78
C GLU A 87 -8.76 -3.05 -10.02
N GLU A 88 -9.60 -3.10 -11.06
CA GLU A 88 -9.23 -3.77 -12.31
C GLU A 88 -8.08 -3.08 -13.03
N TYR A 89 -8.04 -1.75 -13.02
CA TYR A 89 -6.90 -1.01 -13.56
C TYR A 89 -5.60 -1.34 -12.81
N TYR A 90 -5.62 -1.35 -11.48
CA TYR A 90 -4.45 -1.67 -10.65
C TYR A 90 -4.02 -3.14 -10.84
N LYS A 91 -4.96 -4.09 -10.93
CA LYS A 91 -4.68 -5.49 -11.26
C LYS A 91 -4.03 -5.62 -12.64
N SER A 92 -4.47 -4.85 -13.64
CA SER A 92 -3.85 -4.83 -14.98
C SER A 92 -2.40 -4.33 -14.96
N LYS A 93 -2.01 -3.58 -13.92
CA LYS A 93 -0.63 -3.13 -13.68
C LYS A 93 0.17 -4.09 -12.80
N GLY A 94 -0.43 -5.19 -12.33
CA GLY A 94 0.24 -6.22 -11.53
C GLY A 94 0.00 -6.12 -10.02
N VAL A 95 -0.86 -5.21 -9.54
CA VAL A 95 -1.21 -5.13 -8.11
C VAL A 95 -2.17 -6.25 -7.73
N LYS A 96 -1.88 -6.96 -6.65
CA LYS A 96 -2.78 -7.93 -6.04
C LYS A 96 -3.59 -7.27 -4.93
N PHE A 97 -4.83 -7.72 -4.71
CA PHE A 97 -5.70 -7.21 -3.66
C PHE A 97 -6.12 -8.33 -2.71
N ILE A 98 -6.00 -8.08 -1.41
CA ILE A 98 -6.63 -8.86 -0.34
C ILE A 98 -7.56 -7.89 0.40
N LYS A 99 -8.86 -8.18 0.36
CA LYS A 99 -9.90 -7.29 0.88
C LYS A 99 -10.64 -7.98 2.02
N GLY A 100 -11.18 -7.22 2.96
CA GLY A 100 -11.95 -7.77 4.08
C GLY A 100 -11.09 -8.36 5.21
N THR A 101 -9.83 -7.94 5.34
CA THR A 101 -8.93 -8.35 6.43
C THR A 101 -7.98 -7.26 6.87
#